data_AF-A0A8C3I0V6-F1
#
_entry.id   AF-A0A8C3I0V6-F1
#
_cell.length_a   1.000
_cell.length_b   1.000
_cell.length_c   1.000
_cell.angle_alpha   90.00
_cell.angle_beta   90.00
_cell.angle_gamma   90.00
#
_symmetry.space_group_name_H-M   'P 1'
#
loop_
_entity.id
_entity.type
_entity.pdbx_description
1 polymer ?
#
loop_
_entity_poly.entity_id
_entity_poly.type
_entity_poly.pdbx_seq_one_letter_code
_entity_poly.pdbx_strand_id
1 'polypeptide(L)'
;THRDCPEERAHQPLCWGLAVILGSPFPLQAYNIHVNGVLHCRVRYSQLLGLHEQLRKEYGANVVPAFPPKKIFTLTPAEVEQRREQLEKYMQA
;
A
#
# COMPACT_ATOMS: atom_id res chain seq x y z
N THR A 1 26.36 4.35 6.21
CA THR A 1 26.30 4.57 4.74
C THR A 1 24.85 4.68 4.33
N HIS A 2 24.34 5.91 4.34
CA HIS A 2 22.99 6.28 3.94
C HIS A 2 22.91 6.10 2.42
N ARG A 3 22.19 5.08 1.93
CA ARG A 3 21.84 5.01 0.51
C ARG A 3 20.41 5.48 0.37
N ASP A 4 20.29 6.70 -0.14
CA ASP A 4 19.14 7.19 -0.86
C ASP A 4 18.56 6.06 -1.72
N CYS A 5 17.30 5.70 -1.46
CA CYS A 5 16.55 4.78 -2.30
C CYS A 5 16.02 5.62 -3.46
N PRO A 6 16.42 5.34 -4.71
CA PRO A 6 16.14 6.22 -5.83
C PRO A 6 14.63 6.28 -6.09
N GLU A 7 14.16 7.50 -6.32
CA GLU A 7 12.82 7.85 -6.73
C GLU A 7 12.43 7.08 -8.01
N GLU A 8 11.65 6.01 -7.82
CA GLU A 8 11.10 5.14 -8.86
C GLU A 8 9.99 5.89 -9.61
N ARG A 9 10.44 6.75 -10.52
CA ARG A 9 9.64 7.38 -11.56
C ARG A 9 9.33 6.34 -12.65
N ALA A 10 8.34 5.49 -12.44
CA ALA A 10 7.80 4.64 -13.50
C ALA A 10 6.28 4.44 -13.36
N HIS A 11 5.56 5.03 -14.31
CA HIS A 11 4.23 4.61 -14.78
C HIS A 11 3.08 4.56 -13.75
N GLN A 12 2.60 5.75 -13.36
CA GLN A 12 1.35 5.92 -12.60
C GLN A 12 0.20 6.28 -13.56
N PRO A 13 -0.81 5.41 -13.79
CA PRO A 13 -1.88 5.71 -14.72
C PRO A 13 -2.85 6.73 -14.10
N LEU A 14 -2.90 7.93 -14.70
CA LEU A 14 -3.96 8.96 -14.82
C LEU A 14 -4.89 9.33 -13.64
N CYS A 15 -5.11 8.49 -12.63
CA CYS A 15 -6.01 8.76 -11.51
C CYS A 15 -5.37 9.60 -10.38
N TRP A 16 -4.05 9.74 -10.35
CA TRP A 16 -3.35 10.54 -9.33
C TRP A 16 -3.43 12.05 -9.61
N GLY A 17 -3.46 12.47 -10.88
CA GLY A 17 -3.46 13.89 -11.26
C GLY A 17 -4.65 14.64 -10.67
N LEU A 18 -5.85 14.06 -10.73
CA LEU A 18 -7.07 14.67 -10.19
C LEU A 18 -7.05 14.81 -8.66
N ALA A 19 -6.45 13.86 -7.93
CA ALA A 19 -6.40 13.91 -6.47
C ALA A 19 -5.45 15.00 -5.93
N VAL A 20 -4.40 15.33 -6.70
CA VAL A 20 -3.47 16.43 -6.38
C VAL A 20 -4.08 17.78 -6.74
N ILE A 21 -4.77 17.90 -7.88
CA ILE A 21 -5.40 19.14 -8.35
C ILE A 21 -6.57 19.57 -7.43
N LEU A 22 -7.30 18.60 -6.84
CA LEU A 22 -8.49 18.86 -6.02
C LEU A 22 -8.23 18.96 -4.51
N GLY A 23 -6.97 18.86 -4.05
CA GLY A 23 -6.64 18.96 -2.62
C GLY A 23 -7.49 18.01 -1.77
N SER A 24 -7.31 16.70 -1.93
CA SER A 24 -8.08 15.71 -1.16
C SER A 24 -7.97 16.01 0.35
N PRO A 25 -9.09 16.24 1.06
CA PRO A 25 -9.06 16.57 2.49
C PRO A 25 -8.69 15.37 3.38
N PHE A 26 -8.43 14.22 2.78
CA PHE A 26 -8.10 12.99 3.47
C PHE A 26 -6.57 12.84 3.53
N PRO A 27 -5.95 12.84 4.72
CA PRO A 27 -4.54 12.54 4.83
C PRO A 27 -4.28 11.17 4.20
N LEU A 28 -3.43 11.15 3.18
CA LEU A 28 -3.06 9.93 2.47
C LEU A 28 -2.20 9.07 3.39
N GLN A 29 -2.84 8.22 4.19
CA GLN A 29 -2.17 7.31 5.12
C GLN A 29 -1.18 6.41 4.35
N ALA A 30 0.09 6.49 4.72
CA ALA A 30 1.17 5.68 4.18
C ALA A 30 1.67 4.69 5.23
N TYR A 31 2.14 3.54 4.78
CA TYR A 31 2.64 2.43 5.57
C TYR A 31 4.12 2.24 5.28
N ASN A 32 4.93 2.19 6.34
CA ASN A 32 6.37 1.97 6.26
C ASN A 32 6.64 0.47 6.34
N ILE A 33 7.19 -0.10 5.28
CA ILE A 33 7.58 -1.51 5.23
C ILE A 33 9.05 -1.59 5.61
N HIS A 34 9.33 -2.31 6.70
CA HIS A 34 10.69 -2.55 7.17
C HIS A 34 11.05 -4.01 6.92
N VAL A 35 12.25 -4.25 6.42
CA VAL A 35 12.80 -5.59 6.21
C VAL A 35 14.08 -5.68 7.05
N ASN A 36 14.14 -6.67 7.95
CA ASN A 36 15.25 -6.83 8.90
C ASN A 36 15.54 -5.57 9.74
N GLY A 37 14.48 -4.84 10.12
CA GLY A 37 14.58 -3.61 10.91
C GLY A 37 14.98 -2.36 10.11
N VAL A 38 15.25 -2.48 8.80
CA VAL A 38 15.60 -1.35 7.93
C VAL A 38 14.41 -0.95 7.08
N LEU A 39 14.14 0.36 6.97
CA LEU A 39 13.09 0.88 6.10
C LEU A 39 13.38 0.52 4.64
N HIS A 40 12.50 -0.25 4.02
CA HIS A 40 12.61 -0.66 2.63
C HIS A 40 11.84 0.29 1.71
N CYS A 41 10.57 0.55 2.04
CA CYS A 41 9.74 1.47 1.27
C CYS A 41 8.58 2.06 2.11
N ARG A 42 8.00 3.16 1.61
CA ARG A 42 6.81 3.78 2.16
C ARG A 42 5.72 3.80 1.10
N VAL A 43 4.62 3.09 1.34
CA VAL A 43 3.58 2.84 0.33
C VAL A 43 2.19 3.13 0.86
N ARG A 44 1.25 3.42 -0.04
CA ARG A 44 -0.17 3.56 0.29
C ARG A 44 -0.88 2.22 0.16
N TYR A 45 -2.00 2.07 0.86
CA TYR A 45 -2.86 0.88 0.74
C TYR A 45 -3.23 0.57 -0.72
N SER A 46 -3.53 1.59 -1.52
CA SER A 46 -3.90 1.40 -2.93
C SER A 46 -2.76 0.86 -3.81
N GLN A 47 -1.50 1.16 -3.47
CA GLN A 47 -0.35 0.60 -4.19
C GLN A 47 -0.20 -0.88 -3.88
N LEU A 48 -0.33 -1.27 -2.61
CA LEU A 48 -0.28 -2.69 -2.19
C LEU A 48 -1.47 -3.49 -2.74
N LEU A 49 -2.66 -2.88 -2.83
CA LEU A 49 -3.81 -3.51 -3.47
C LEU A 49 -3.55 -3.77 -4.97
N GLY A 50 -2.96 -2.80 -5.68
CA GLY A 50 -2.58 -2.98 -7.08
C GLY A 50 -1.58 -4.13 -7.27
N LEU A 51 -0.58 -4.23 -6.38
CA LEU A 51 0.36 -5.35 -6.36
C LEU A 51 -0.37 -6.69 -6.13
N HIS A 52 -1.27 -6.76 -5.15
CA HIS A 52 -2.07 -7.96 -4.89
C HIS A 52 -2.88 -8.39 -6.11
N GLU A 53 -3.54 -7.46 -6.80
CA GLU A 53 -4.33 -7.76 -8.00
C GLU A 53 -3.46 -8.29 -9.15
N GLN A 54 -2.25 -7.75 -9.31
CA GLN A 54 -1.27 -8.25 -10.29
C GLN A 54 -0.81 -9.67 -9.94
N LEU A 55 -0.43 -9.92 -8.69
CA LEU A 55 -0.05 -11.26 -8.23
C LEU A 55 -1.20 -12.26 -8.41
N ARG A 56 -2.42 -11.86 -8.06
CA ARG A 56 -3.60 -12.72 -8.21
C ARG A 56 -3.89 -13.05 -9.68
N LYS A 57 -3.64 -12.10 -10.58
CA LYS A 57 -3.80 -12.30 -12.03
C LYS A 57 -2.74 -13.25 -12.60
N GLU A 58 -1.52 -13.18 -12.11
CA GLU A 58 -0.39 -13.96 -12.61
C GLU A 58 -0.32 -15.38 -12.02
N TYR A 59 -0.51 -15.51 -10.70
CA TYR A 59 -0.35 -16.77 -9.96
C TYR A 59 -1.68 -17.42 -9.56
N GLY A 60 -2.81 -16.75 -9.77
CA GLY A 60 -4.14 -17.23 -9.42
C GLY A 60 -4.55 -16.99 -7.96
N ALA A 61 -5.86 -17.02 -7.69
CA ALA A 61 -6.43 -16.65 -6.40
C ALA A 61 -6.15 -17.62 -5.25
N ASN A 62 -5.75 -18.87 -5.55
CA ASN A 62 -5.48 -19.88 -4.54
C ASN A 62 -4.05 -19.84 -3.98
N VAL A 63 -3.14 -19.11 -4.65
CA VAL A 63 -1.72 -19.03 -4.28
C VAL A 63 -1.45 -17.75 -3.48
N VAL A 64 -2.14 -16.66 -3.81
CA VAL A 64 -1.94 -15.37 -3.15
C VAL A 64 -2.80 -15.30 -1.88
N PRO A 65 -2.23 -14.91 -0.73
CA PRO A 65 -3.00 -14.79 0.52
C PRO A 65 -4.15 -13.78 0.39
N ALA A 66 -5.11 -13.85 1.30
CA ALA A 66 -6.23 -12.92 1.32
C ALA A 66 -5.76 -11.49 1.66
N PHE A 67 -6.04 -10.53 0.77
CA PHE A 67 -5.67 -9.14 0.99
C PHE A 67 -6.67 -8.42 1.90
N PRO A 68 -6.23 -7.48 2.76
CA PRO A 68 -7.12 -6.75 3.66
C PRO A 68 -8.18 -5.95 2.87
N PRO A 69 -9.47 -6.00 3.26
CA PRO A 69 -10.55 -5.42 2.47
C PRO A 69 -10.53 -3.88 2.47
N LYS A 70 -11.02 -3.33 1.35
CA LYS A 70 -11.27 -1.88 1.23
C LYS A 70 -12.38 -1.47 2.19
N LYS A 71 -12.22 -0.30 2.79
CA LYS A 71 -13.28 0.39 3.55
C LYS A 71 -13.72 1.59 2.73
N ILE A 72 -15.03 1.78 2.63
CA ILE A 72 -15.65 2.85 1.82
C ILE A 72 -15.72 4.16 2.63
N PHE A 73 -15.64 4.07 3.96
CA PHE A 73 -15.65 5.20 4.89
C PHE A 73 -14.23 5.55 5.38
N THR A 74 -14.09 6.74 5.96
CA THR A 74 -12.86 7.14 6.66
C THR A 74 -12.56 6.18 7.79
N LEU A 75 -11.32 5.69 7.83
CA LEU A 75 -10.89 4.79 8.90
C LEU A 75 -10.74 5.57 10.20
N THR A 76 -11.28 5.00 11.27
CA THR A 76 -10.93 5.42 12.62
C THR A 76 -9.46 5.09 12.91
N PRO A 77 -8.79 5.76 13.87
CA PRO A 77 -7.41 5.44 14.24
C PRO A 77 -7.21 3.95 14.59
N ALA A 78 -8.20 3.33 15.24
CA ALA A 78 -8.19 1.91 15.57
C ALA A 78 -8.21 1.03 14.31
N GLU A 79 -9.03 1.38 13.30
CA GLU A 79 -9.07 0.63 12.03
C GLU A 79 -7.82 0.85 11.18
N VAL A 80 -7.16 2.01 11.29
CA VAL A 80 -5.86 2.25 10.64
C VAL A 80 -4.81 1.28 11.20
N GLU A 81 -4.77 1.11 12.52
CA GLU A 81 -3.84 0.20 13.19
C GLU A 81 -4.17 -1.26 12.87
N GLN A 82 -5.45 -1.64 12.93
CA GLN A 82 -5.88 -2.99 12.53
C GLN A 82 -5.50 -3.29 11.07
N ARG A 83 -5.66 -2.33 10.16
CA ARG A 83 -5.23 -2.47 8.76
C ARG A 83 -3.71 -2.60 8.66
N ARG A 84 -2.94 -1.89 9.49
CA ARG A 84 -1.47 -2.01 9.53
C ARG A 84 -1.06 -3.45 9.87
N GLU A 85 -1.64 -4.03 10.91
CA GLU A 85 -1.36 -5.41 11.32
C GLU A 85 -1.73 -6.44 10.24
N GLN A 86 -2.88 -6.23 9.57
CA GLN A 86 -3.31 -7.11 8.49
C GLN A 86 -2.40 -7.03 7.26
N LEU A 87 -1.93 -5.83 6.91
CA LEU A 87 -0.95 -5.65 5.83
C LEU A 87 0.39 -6.27 6.18
N GLU A 88 0.83 -6.17 7.43
CA GLU A 88 2.05 -6.80 7.92
C GLU A 88 1.97 -8.33 7.79
N LYS A 89 0.87 -8.94 8.26
CA LYS A 89 0.63 -10.39 8.11
C LYS A 89 0.59 -10.82 6.64
N TYR A 90 -0.05 -10.01 5.77
CA TYR A 90 -0.12 -10.31 4.33
C TYR A 90 1.26 -10.25 3.65
N MET A 91 2.16 -9.36 4.08
CA MET A 91 3.53 -9.26 3.54
C MET A 91 4.45 -10.39 4.02
N GLN A 92 4.10 -11.07 5.12
CA GLN A 92 4.88 -12.17 5.70
C GLN A 92 4.43 -13.56 5.23
N ALA A 93 3.21 -13.69 4.72
CA ALA A 93 2.62 -14.94 4.25
C ALA A 93 3.12 -15.31 2.85
#